data_AF-A0A1C0BWL6-F1
#
_entry.id   AF-A0A1C0BWL6-F1
#
_cell.length_a   1.000
_cell.length_b   1.000
_cell.length_c   1.000
_cell.angle_alpha   90.00
_cell.angle_beta   90.00
_cell.angle_gamma   90.00
#
_symmetry.space_group_name_H-M   'P 1'
#
loop_
_entity.id
_entity.type
_entity.pdbx_description
1 polymer ?
#
loop_
_entity_poly.entity_id
_entity_poly.type
_entity_poly.pdbx_seq_one_letter_code
_entity_poly.pdbx_strand_id
1 'polypeptide(L)' 'MRITVVGGGNIGTLVAGQCSANNHEVTMFTRDTSRWSKTIKVIDHDTNKSITTTLKNITSDLYEAVCNA' A
#
# COMPACT_ATOMS: atom_id res chain seq x y z
N MET A 1 1.72 1.26 12.80
CA MET A 1 1.13 2.63 12.71
C MET A 1 0.08 2.62 11.61
N ARG A 2 -0.77 3.65 11.54
CA ARG A 2 -1.59 3.91 10.35
C ARG A 2 -0.75 4.75 9.38
N ILE A 3 -0.77 4.39 8.11
CA ILE A 3 0.06 5.03 7.08
C ILE A 3 -0.79 5.16 5.83
N THR A 4 -0.76 6.35 5.23
CA THR A 4 -1.39 6.58 3.94
C THR A 4 -0.36 6.90 2.88
N VAL A 5 -0.42 6.15 1.78
CA VAL A 5 0.37 6.41 0.57
C VAL A 5 -0.51 7.13 -0.45
N VAL A 6 -0.20 8.38 -0.75
CA VAL A 6 -0.92 9.17 -1.75
C VAL A 6 -0.26 9.01 -3.12
N GLY A 7 -0.91 8.25 -4.01
CA GLY A 7 -0.42 7.93 -5.35
C GLY A 7 -0.02 6.45 -5.44
N GLY A 8 -0.81 5.67 -6.18
CA GLY A 8 -0.62 4.22 -6.28
C GLY A 8 0.43 3.74 -7.29
N GLY A 9 1.08 4.62 -8.06
CA GLY A 9 2.04 4.22 -9.11
C GLY A 9 3.22 3.36 -8.60
N ASN A 10 4.16 2.99 -9.49
CA ASN A 10 5.22 2.02 -9.18
C ASN A 10 5.89 2.21 -7.80
N ILE A 11 6.32 3.43 -7.49
CA ILE A 11 6.98 3.74 -6.21
C ILE A 11 5.99 3.71 -5.03
N GLY A 12 4.78 4.24 -5.21
CA GLY A 12 3.76 4.23 -4.16
C GLY A 12 3.35 2.81 -3.76
N THR A 13 3.18 1.92 -4.75
CA THR A 13 2.90 0.50 -4.49
C THR A 13 4.05 -0.19 -3.76
N LEU A 14 5.30 0.09 -4.11
CA LEU A 14 6.47 -0.42 -3.39
C LEU A 14 6.46 0.02 -1.93
N VAL A 15 6.27 1.32 -1.68
CA VAL A 15 6.22 1.88 -0.31
C VAL A 15 5.04 1.28 0.47
N ALA A 16 3.86 1.20 -0.14
CA ALA A 16 2.67 0.63 0.50
C ALA A 16 2.89 -0.84 0.87
N GLY A 17 3.46 -1.63 -0.03
CA GLY A 17 3.82 -3.02 0.21
C GLY A 17 4.84 -3.17 1.34
N GLN A 18 5.93 -2.40 1.31
CA GLN A 18 6.98 -2.49 2.34
C GLN A 18 6.47 -2.08 3.73
N CYS A 19 5.70 -0.99 3.82
CA CYS A 19 5.09 -0.57 5.09
C CYS A 19 4.11 -1.61 5.62
N SER A 20 3.30 -2.20 4.74
CA SER A 20 2.33 -3.24 5.13
C SER A 20 3.02 -4.54 5.55
N ALA A 21 4.12 -4.92 4.89
CA ALA A 21 4.97 -6.04 5.29
C ALA A 21 5.63 -5.84 6.67
N ASN A 22 5.85 -4.58 7.07
CA ASN A 22 6.37 -4.20 8.39
C ASN A 22 5.27 -4.03 9.46
N ASN A 23 4.12 -4.71 9.30
CA ASN A 23 2.99 -4.69 10.24
C ASN A 23 2.42 -3.28 10.50
N HIS A 24 2.26 -2.49 9.45
CA HIS A 24 1.52 -1.22 9.51
C HIS A 24 0.17 -1.35 8.81
N GLU A 25 -0.83 -0.61 9.30
CA GLU A 25 -2.14 -0.50 8.65
C GLU A 25 -2.02 0.52 7.52
N VAL A 26 -1.88 0.03 6.29
CA VAL A 26 -1.64 0.89 5.13
C VAL A 26 -2.91 1.11 4.32
N THR A 27 -3.23 2.38 4.06
CA THR A 27 -4.22 2.82 3.06
C THR A 27 -3.50 3.41 1.86
N MET A 28 -3.93 3.07 0.64
CA MET A 28 -3.39 3.67 -0.58
C MET A 28 -4.45 4.52 -1.28
N PHE A 29 -4.12 5.77 -1.60
CA PHE A 29 -4.93 6.62 -2.44
C PHE A 29 -4.50 6.50 -3.91
N THR A 30 -5.47 6.29 -4.80
CA THR A 30 -5.27 6.29 -6.26
C THR A 30 -6.56 6.72 -6.96
N ARG A 31 -6.44 7.42 -8.09
CA ARG A 31 -7.62 7.90 -8.85
C ARG A 31 -8.46 6.76 -9.42
N ASP A 32 -7.82 5.67 -9.81
CA ASP A 32 -8.47 4.49 -10.37
C ASP A 32 -8.09 3.29 -9.51
N THR A 33 -8.98 2.92 -8.60
CA THR A 33 -8.79 1.81 -7.65
C THR A 33 -8.94 0.45 -8.33
N SER A 34 -9.67 0.37 -9.45
CA SER A 34 -9.96 -0.88 -10.17
C SER A 34 -8.70 -1.55 -10.73
N ARG A 35 -7.65 -0.76 -10.96
CA ARG A 35 -6.34 -1.21 -11.46
C ARG A 35 -5.45 -1.84 -10.39
N TRP A 36 -5.85 -1.82 -9.11
CA TRP A 36 -5.01 -2.20 -7.99
C TRP A 36 -5.62 -3.34 -7.18
N SER A 37 -4.75 -4.24 -6.74
CA SER A 37 -5.09 -5.28 -5.76
C SER A 37 -4.73 -4.79 -4.36
N LYS A 38 -5.57 -5.09 -3.36
CA LYS A 38 -5.21 -4.90 -1.94
C LYS A 38 -4.06 -5.82 -1.52
N THR A 39 -3.83 -6.91 -2.24
CA THR A 39 -2.74 -7.84 -1.97
C THR A 39 -1.52 -7.47 -2.80
N ILE A 40 -0.41 -7.17 -2.11
CA ILE A 40 0.87 -6.82 -2.73
C ILE A 40 1.89 -7.89 -2.41
N LYS A 41 2.61 -8.35 -3.43
CA LYS A 41 3.80 -9.19 -3.28
C LYS A 41 5.04 -8.31 -3.36
N VAL A 42 5.76 -8.22 -2.26
CA VAL A 42 7.05 -7.54 -2.17
C VAL A 42 8.15 -8.56 -2.44
N ILE A 43 9.03 -8.25 -3.38
CA ILE A 43 10.21 -9.05 -3.71
C ILE A 43 11.41 -8.25 -3.24
N ASP A 44 12.09 -8.77 -2.23
CA ASP A 44 13.34 -8.21 -1.71
C ASP A 44 14.49 -9.05 -2.27
N HIS A 45 15.20 -8.48 -3.24
CA HIS A 45 16.34 -9.12 -3.89
C HIS A 45 17.59 -9.14 -3.00
N ASP A 46 17.72 -8.21 -2.06
CA ASP A 46 18.88 -8.14 -1.17
C ASP A 46 18.83 -9.27 -0.14
N THR A 47 17.63 -9.61 0.34
CA THR A 47 17.43 -10.71 1.28
C THR A 47 16.95 -12.02 0.64
N ASN A 48 16.74 -12.01 -0.69
CA ASN A 48 16.14 -13.10 -1.46
C ASN A 48 14.82 -13.61 -0.86
N LYS A 49 13.98 -12.68 -0.38
CA LYS A 49 12.69 -12.96 0.25
C LYS A 49 11.53 -12.45 -0.59
N SER A 50 10.43 -13.18 -0.51
CA SER A 50 9.15 -12.75 -1.06
C SER A 50 8.13 -12.69 0.06
N ILE A 51 7.50 -11.54 0.25
CA ILE A 51 6.48 -11.33 1.28
C ILE A 51 5.19 -10.92 0.60
N THR A 52 4.11 -11.62 0.91
CA THR A 52 2.75 -11.22 0.49
C THR A 52 2.09 -10.50 1.66
N THR A 53 1.56 -9.31 1.41
CA THR A 53 0.87 -8.49 2.41
C THR A 53 -0.45 -7.97 1.85
N THR A 54 -1.35 -7.55 2.72
CA THR A 54 -2.65 -7.01 2.35
C THR A 54 -2.84 -5.63 2.94
N LEU A 55 -3.04 -4.64 2.08
CA LEU A 55 -3.37 -3.28 2.48
C LEU A 55 -4.72 -3.25 3.20
N LYS A 56 -4.83 -2.40 4.22
CA LYS A 56 -6.09 -2.14 4.91
C LYS A 56 -7.13 -1.61 3.93
N ASN A 57 -6.74 -0.62 3.12
CA ASN A 57 -7.65 -0.01 2.16
C ASN A 57 -6.97 0.52 0.90
N ILE A 58 -7.75 0.65 -0.18
CA ILE A 58 -7.41 1.39 -1.38
C ILE A 58 -8.62 2.23 -1.72
N THR A 59 -8.45 3.54 -1.84
CA THR A 59 -9.55 4.47 -2.08
C THR A 59 -9.18 5.55 -3.10
N SER A 60 -10.19 6.10 -3.78
CA SER A 60 -10.08 7.29 -4.61
C SER A 60 -10.64 8.55 -3.91
N ASP A 61 -11.10 8.41 -2.66
CA ASP A 61 -11.49 9.52 -1.79
C ASP A 61 -10.28 9.96 -0.95
N LEU A 62 -9.86 11.21 -1.14
CA LEU A 62 -8.70 11.74 -0.43
C LEU A 62 -8.98 11.94 1.07
N TYR A 63 -10.20 12.32 1.43
CA TYR A 63 -10.59 12.48 2.84
C TYR A 63 -10.59 11.13 3.54
N GLU A 64 -11.20 10.11 2.94
CA GLU A 64 -11.16 8.72 3.46
C GLU A 64 -9.71 8.24 3.63
N ALA A 65 -8.83 8.58 2.67
CA ALA A 65 -7.44 8.17 2.73
C ALA A 65 -6.69 8.77 3.93
N VAL A 66 -6.96 10.01 4.34
CA VAL A 66 -6.14 10.73 5.33
C VAL A 66 -6.79 10.92 6.70
N CYS A 67 -8.11 10.78 6.83
CA CYS A 67 -8.84 11.11 8.06
C CYS A 67 -8.42 10.30 9.31
N ASN A 68 -7.76 9.17 9.10
CA ASN A 68 -7.28 8.27 10.13
C ASN A 68 -5.81 7.86 9.93
N ALA A 69 -5.08 8.57 9.06
CA ALA A 69 -3.68 8.29 8.80
C ALA A 69 -2.82 8.58 10.03
#